data_AF-A0A3D3F7L7-F1
#
_entry.id   AF-A0A3D3F7L7-F1
#
_cell.length_a   1.000
_cell.length_b   1.000
_cell.length_c   1.000
_cell.angle_alpha   90.00
_cell.angle_beta   90.00
_cell.angle_gamma   90.00
#
_symmetry.space_group_name_H-M   'P 1'
#
loop_
_entity.id
_entity.type
_entity.pdbx_description
1 polymer ?
#
loop_
_entity_poly.entity_id
_entity_poly.type
_entity_poly.pdbx_seq_one_letter_code
_entity_poly.pdbx_strand_id
1 'polypeptide(L)'
;YIKSCSYPNNKAKNLVKMAQKLVTDFNSQVPSDIDTLLTIPGVGRKTANVMLAVAFDKPAMPVDTHVFRVANRIGLTNNSKTPLETERELVKHIPRDLLSKAHHWLILHGRYICVARKPKCEICGLR
;
A
#
# COMPACT_ATOMS: atom_id res chain seq x y z
N TYR A 1 -19.68 -0.38 -15.91
CA TYR A 1 -20.43 0.57 -15.04
C TYR A 1 -19.61 0.82 -13.78
N ILE A 2 -19.14 2.05 -13.52
CA ILE A 2 -18.36 2.38 -12.29
C ILE A 2 -18.89 3.64 -11.57
N LYS A 3 -20.13 4.04 -11.84
CA LYS A 3 -20.71 5.31 -11.33
C LYS A 3 -20.85 5.34 -9.80
N SER A 4 -20.95 4.18 -9.14
CA SER A 4 -21.00 4.07 -7.68
C SER A 4 -19.66 4.35 -6.98
N CYS A 5 -18.55 4.39 -7.72
CA CYS A 5 -17.23 4.67 -7.17
C CYS A 5 -16.95 6.17 -7.12
N SER A 6 -16.20 6.61 -6.10
CA SER A 6 -15.71 7.99 -6.02
C SER A 6 -14.84 8.35 -7.23
N TYR A 7 -15.04 9.53 -7.81
CA TYR A 7 -14.38 10.07 -9.02
C TYR A 7 -14.49 9.17 -10.27
N PRO A 8 -15.72 8.82 -10.70
CA PRO A 8 -15.93 7.80 -11.73
C PRO A 8 -15.43 8.25 -13.11
N ASN A 9 -15.54 9.53 -13.45
CA ASN A 9 -15.13 10.06 -14.76
C ASN A 9 -13.61 9.96 -14.96
N ASN A 10 -12.82 10.34 -13.96
CA ASN A 10 -11.36 10.25 -14.02
C ASN A 10 -10.90 8.79 -14.01
N LYS A 11 -11.53 7.94 -13.19
CA LYS A 11 -11.24 6.51 -13.17
C LYS A 11 -11.53 5.84 -14.52
N ALA A 12 -12.65 6.15 -15.15
CA ALA A 12 -12.99 5.60 -16.47
C ALA A 12 -11.94 5.97 -17.52
N LYS A 13 -11.53 7.26 -17.56
CA LYS A 13 -10.47 7.73 -18.48
C LYS A 13 -9.15 7.01 -18.23
N ASN A 14 -8.76 6.84 -16.97
CA ASN A 14 -7.52 6.15 -16.61
C ASN A 14 -7.56 4.66 -16.98
N LEU A 15 -8.69 3.98 -16.78
CA LEU A 15 -8.85 2.56 -17.15
C LEU A 15 -8.68 2.33 -18.65
N VAL A 16 -9.27 3.19 -19.49
CA VAL A 16 -9.13 3.10 -20.95
C VAL A 16 -7.68 3.32 -21.36
N LYS A 17 -7.03 4.38 -20.85
CA LYS A 17 -5.63 4.69 -21.16
C LYS A 17 -4.66 3.61 -20.66
N MET A 18 -4.93 3.03 -19.49
CA MET A 18 -4.19 1.89 -18.95
C MET A 18 -4.28 0.70 -19.90
N ALA A 19 -5.50 0.32 -20.31
CA ALA A 19 -5.69 -0.82 -21.22
C ALA A 19 -4.98 -0.61 -22.56
N GLN A 20 -5.08 0.60 -23.14
CA GLN A 20 -4.35 0.96 -24.36
C GLN A 20 -2.84 0.82 -24.19
N LYS A 21 -2.27 1.39 -23.11
CA LYS A 21 -0.84 1.31 -22.84
C LYS A 21 -0.34 -0.13 -22.63
N LEU A 22 -1.13 -0.96 -21.96
CA LEU A 22 -0.78 -2.37 -21.77
C LEU A 22 -0.70 -3.11 -23.11
N VAL A 23 -1.65 -2.86 -24.01
CA VAL A 23 -1.66 -3.49 -25.34
C VAL A 23 -0.49 -2.99 -26.19
N THR A 24 -0.22 -1.69 -26.21
CA THR A 24 0.81 -1.10 -27.09
C THR A 24 2.23 -1.33 -26.59
N ASP A 25 2.48 -1.15 -25.29
CA ASP A 25 3.83 -1.05 -24.76
C ASP A 25 4.26 -2.31 -24.00
N PHE A 26 3.30 -3.10 -23.52
CA PHE A 26 3.56 -4.25 -22.64
C PHE A 26 2.96 -5.57 -23.16
N ASN A 27 2.59 -5.64 -24.45
CA ASN A 27 2.03 -6.84 -25.09
C ASN A 27 0.87 -7.48 -24.30
N SER A 28 -0.02 -6.64 -23.77
CA SER A 28 -1.16 -7.03 -22.93
C SER A 28 -0.80 -7.71 -21.60
N GLN A 29 0.46 -7.62 -21.15
CA GLN A 29 0.90 -8.11 -19.86
C GLN A 29 1.11 -6.97 -18.86
N VAL A 30 0.74 -7.21 -17.61
CA VAL A 30 1.01 -6.26 -16.53
C VAL A 30 2.47 -6.40 -16.12
N PRO A 31 3.28 -5.32 -16.17
CA PRO A 31 4.68 -5.41 -15.82
C PRO A 31 4.86 -5.61 -14.31
N SER A 32 5.94 -6.27 -13.92
CA SER A 32 6.26 -6.59 -12.53
C SER A 32 7.29 -5.65 -11.91
N ASP A 33 7.59 -4.51 -12.53
CA ASP A 33 8.60 -3.56 -12.07
C ASP A 33 7.96 -2.23 -11.61
N ILE A 34 8.54 -1.59 -10.59
CA ILE A 34 7.95 -0.39 -9.99
C ILE A 34 7.98 0.81 -10.94
N ASP A 35 9.07 1.00 -11.68
CA ASP A 35 9.25 2.16 -12.55
C ASP A 35 8.31 2.04 -13.74
N THR A 36 8.17 0.83 -14.29
CA THR A 36 7.21 0.56 -15.36
C THR A 36 5.75 0.70 -14.90
N LEU A 37 5.38 0.21 -13.71
CA LEU A 37 4.04 0.38 -13.15
C LEU A 37 3.68 1.85 -12.93
N LEU A 38 4.64 2.67 -12.52
CA LEU A 38 4.46 4.12 -12.36
C LEU A 38 4.20 4.86 -13.67
N THR A 39 4.57 4.28 -14.82
CA THR A 39 4.22 4.85 -16.14
C THR A 39 2.75 4.63 -16.51
N ILE A 40 2.03 3.75 -15.81
CA ILE A 40 0.66 3.39 -16.15
C ILE A 40 -0.32 4.47 -15.65
N PRO A 41 -1.18 5.03 -16.52
CA PRO A 41 -2.16 6.03 -16.14
C PRO A 41 -3.09 5.56 -15.01
N GLY A 42 -3.12 6.31 -13.91
CA GLY A 42 -3.93 5.99 -12.73
C GLY A 42 -3.25 5.09 -11.70
N VAL A 43 -2.04 4.60 -11.98
CA VAL A 43 -1.21 3.85 -11.02
C VAL A 43 -0.26 4.82 -10.33
N GLY A 44 -0.55 5.13 -9.07
CA GLY A 44 0.40 5.83 -8.20
C GLY A 44 1.31 4.85 -7.47
N ARG A 45 2.34 5.36 -6.79
CA ARG A 45 3.33 4.54 -6.05
C ARG A 45 2.68 3.56 -5.05
N LYS A 46 1.63 3.98 -4.35
CA LYS A 46 0.87 3.07 -3.46
C LYS A 46 0.24 1.90 -4.22
N THR A 47 -0.43 2.18 -5.34
CA THR A 47 -1.06 1.14 -6.17
C THR A 47 -0.02 0.19 -6.74
N ALA A 48 1.11 0.73 -7.23
CA ALA A 48 2.23 -0.08 -7.71
C ALA A 48 2.77 -1.01 -6.61
N ASN A 49 3.02 -0.49 -5.41
CA ASN A 49 3.51 -1.30 -4.28
C ASN A 49 2.52 -2.40 -3.87
N VAL A 50 1.20 -2.13 -3.92
CA VAL A 50 0.18 -3.16 -3.66
C VAL A 50 0.20 -4.24 -4.74
N MET A 51 0.34 -3.87 -6.02
CA MET A 51 0.43 -4.85 -7.11
C MET A 51 1.69 -5.72 -6.98
N LEU A 52 2.83 -5.11 -6.68
CA LEU A 52 4.08 -5.84 -6.45
C LEU A 52 3.95 -6.80 -5.26
N ALA A 53 3.35 -6.36 -4.15
CA ALA A 53 3.16 -7.17 -2.96
C ALA A 53 2.17 -8.33 -3.15
N VAL A 54 1.04 -8.08 -3.82
CA VAL A 54 -0.10 -9.02 -3.86
C VAL A 54 -0.13 -9.85 -5.14
N ALA A 55 0.12 -9.24 -6.30
CA ALA A 55 0.03 -9.94 -7.59
C ALA A 55 1.35 -10.58 -8.02
N PHE A 56 2.49 -10.04 -7.57
CA PHE A 56 3.83 -10.53 -7.96
C PHE A 56 4.62 -11.14 -6.79
N ASP A 57 4.00 -11.26 -5.61
CA ASP A 57 4.59 -11.79 -4.37
C ASP A 57 5.98 -11.20 -4.05
N LYS A 58 6.20 -9.95 -4.46
CA LYS A 58 7.45 -9.25 -4.15
C LYS A 58 7.40 -8.79 -2.70
N PRO A 59 8.51 -8.90 -1.96
CA PRO A 59 8.59 -8.47 -0.57
C PRO A 59 8.48 -6.95 -0.49
N ALA A 60 7.24 -6.46 -0.37
CA ALA A 60 6.90 -5.06 -0.25
C ALA A 60 6.02 -4.84 0.99
N MET A 61 6.16 -3.66 1.60
CA MET A 61 5.39 -3.24 2.77
C MET A 61 4.54 -2.02 2.37
N PRO A 62 3.32 -2.21 1.84
CA PRO A 62 2.48 -1.07 1.50
C PRO A 62 2.12 -0.29 2.77
N VAL A 63 2.52 0.98 2.83
CA VAL A 63 2.18 1.85 3.96
C VAL A 63 0.92 2.65 3.62
N ASP A 64 -0.17 2.37 4.33
CA ASP A 64 -1.38 3.18 4.32
C ASP A 64 -1.50 4.03 5.60
N THR A 65 -2.63 4.72 5.78
CA THR A 65 -2.85 5.59 6.95
C THR A 65 -2.96 4.81 8.26
N HIS A 66 -3.31 3.51 8.23
CA HIS A 66 -3.34 2.65 9.41
C HIS A 66 -1.92 2.22 9.77
N VAL A 67 -1.19 1.64 8.81
CA VAL A 67 0.20 1.18 8.98
C VAL A 67 1.08 2.35 9.42
N PHE A 68 1.01 3.49 8.75
CA PHE A 68 1.78 4.70 9.08
C PHE A 68 1.53 5.15 10.52
N ARG A 69 0.26 5.20 10.95
CA ARG A 69 -0.10 5.62 12.30
C ARG A 69 0.35 4.62 13.35
N VAL A 70 0.10 3.33 13.12
CA VAL A 70 0.46 2.28 14.07
C VAL A 70 1.97 2.26 14.24
N ALA A 71 2.73 2.13 13.14
CA ALA A 71 4.18 2.03 13.17
C ALA A 71 4.85 3.19 13.93
N ASN A 72 4.38 4.43 13.72
CA ASN A 72 4.88 5.58 14.47
C ASN A 72 4.46 5.58 15.95
N ARG A 73 3.25 5.13 16.29
CA ARG A 73 2.78 5.10 17.69
C ARG A 73 3.47 4.04 18.54
N ILE A 74 3.73 2.86 17.98
CA ILE A 74 4.35 1.74 18.71
C ILE A 74 5.89 1.75 18.61
N GLY A 75 6.47 2.75 17.93
CA GLY A 75 7.92 2.91 17.82
C GLY A 75 8.61 1.93 16.86
N LEU A 76 7.88 1.36 15.87
CA LEU A 76 8.51 0.57 14.81
C LEU A 76 9.31 1.43 13.82
N THR A 77 9.11 2.74 13.85
CA THR A 77 9.82 3.73 13.02
C THR A 77 10.34 4.88 13.87
N ASN A 78 11.52 5.40 13.55
CA ASN A 78 12.15 6.54 14.19
C ASN A 78 11.54 7.87 13.68
N ASN A 79 10.24 8.04 13.92
CA ASN A 79 9.50 9.26 13.59
C ASN A 79 9.51 9.59 12.08
N SER A 80 9.32 8.55 11.26
CA SER A 80 9.20 8.67 9.81
C SER A 80 8.10 9.69 9.43
N LYS A 81 8.46 10.72 8.66
CA LYS A 81 7.56 11.82 8.27
C LYS A 81 6.72 11.48 7.04
N THR A 82 7.19 10.54 6.23
CA THR A 82 6.49 10.12 5.01
C THR A 82 6.19 8.62 4.99
N PRO A 83 5.14 8.18 4.26
CA PRO A 83 4.88 6.76 4.04
C PRO A 83 6.08 6.02 3.42
N LEU A 84 6.85 6.69 2.56
CA LEU A 84 8.02 6.12 1.92
C LEU A 84 9.15 5.87 2.92
N GLU A 85 9.40 6.81 3.82
CA GLU A 85 10.37 6.62 4.92
C GLU A 85 9.94 5.46 5.82
N THR A 86 8.65 5.43 6.17
CA THR A 86 8.08 4.36 7.00
C THR A 86 8.24 3.00 6.33
N GLU A 87 7.98 2.91 5.03
CA GLU A 87 8.16 1.68 4.25
C GLU A 87 9.61 1.21 4.28
N ARG A 88 10.57 2.11 4.01
CA ARG A 88 12.00 1.78 4.01
C ARG A 88 12.48 1.29 5.37
N GLU A 89 11.98 1.90 6.44
CA GLU A 89 12.35 1.54 7.80
C GLU A 89 11.75 0.18 8.20
N LEU A 90 10.46 -0.04 7.92
CA LEU A 90 9.82 -1.33 8.18
C LEU A 90 10.47 -2.48 7.39
N VAL A 91 10.80 -2.26 6.12
CA VAL A 91 11.49 -3.27 5.29
C VAL A 91 12.91 -3.56 5.79
N LYS A 92 13.57 -2.59 6.42
CA LYS A 92 14.90 -2.78 7.02
C LYS A 92 14.85 -3.67 8.27
N HIS A 93 13.77 -3.59 9.04
CA HIS A 93 13.67 -4.25 10.36
C HIS A 93 12.83 -5.54 10.35
N ILE A 94 11.94 -5.73 9.38
CA ILE A 94 11.06 -6.90 9.30
C ILE A 94 11.62 -7.89 8.25
N PRO A 95 11.78 -9.19 8.61
CA PRO A 95 12.18 -10.23 7.67
C PRO A 95 11.29 -10.27 6.42
N ARG A 96 11.89 -10.51 5.24
CA ARG A 96 11.20 -10.42 3.94
C ARG A 96 9.99 -11.36 3.84
N ASP A 97 10.11 -12.55 4.40
CA ASP A 97 9.07 -13.59 4.49
C ASP A 97 7.89 -13.19 5.38
N LEU A 98 8.09 -12.23 6.29
CA LEU A 98 7.06 -11.71 7.19
C LEU A 98 6.42 -10.41 6.70
N LEU A 99 6.97 -9.73 5.69
CA LEU A 99 6.49 -8.39 5.28
C LEU A 99 5.01 -8.37 4.91
N SER A 100 4.56 -9.33 4.09
CA SER A 100 3.15 -9.42 3.70
C SER A 100 2.24 -9.71 4.90
N LYS A 101 2.66 -10.59 5.81
CA LYS A 101 1.90 -10.89 7.05
C LYS A 101 1.85 -9.68 7.99
N ALA A 102 3.00 -9.02 8.18
CA ALA A 102 3.14 -7.85 9.02
C ALA A 102 2.29 -6.68 8.50
N HIS A 103 2.21 -6.48 7.19
CA HIS A 103 1.31 -5.50 6.59
C HIS A 103 -0.15 -5.73 7.03
N HIS A 104 -0.64 -6.97 6.93
CA HIS A 104 -2.00 -7.31 7.37
C HIS A 104 -2.19 -7.13 8.88
N TRP A 105 -1.22 -7.53 9.71
CA TRP A 105 -1.28 -7.33 11.16
C TRP A 105 -1.42 -5.84 11.52
N LEU A 106 -0.57 -4.99 10.92
CA LEU A 106 -0.56 -3.55 11.19
C LEU A 106 -1.85 -2.87 10.69
N ILE A 107 -2.38 -3.26 9.53
CA ILE A 107 -3.67 -2.77 9.03
C ILE A 107 -4.81 -3.14 9.98
N LEU A 108 -4.94 -4.42 10.33
CA LEU A 108 -6.04 -4.91 11.17
C LEU A 108 -5.97 -4.26 12.56
N HIS A 109 -4.77 -4.20 13.13
CA HIS A 109 -4.55 -3.52 14.41
C HIS A 109 -4.93 -2.04 14.34
N GLY A 110 -4.48 -1.33 13.31
CA GLY A 110 -4.81 0.08 13.10
C GLY A 110 -6.27 0.33 12.77
N ARG A 111 -6.99 -0.65 12.25
CA ARG A 111 -8.42 -0.55 11.93
C ARG A 111 -9.31 -0.79 13.15
N TYR A 112 -8.98 -1.78 13.99
CA TYR A 112 -9.88 -2.25 15.04
C TYR A 112 -9.48 -1.85 16.47
N ILE A 113 -8.18 -1.67 16.74
CA ILE A 113 -7.62 -1.38 18.07
C ILE A 113 -7.02 0.02 18.12
N CYS A 114 -5.97 0.27 17.35
CA CYS A 114 -5.25 1.54 17.29
C CYS A 114 -5.91 2.52 16.30
N VAL A 115 -7.18 2.83 16.58
CA VAL A 115 -7.99 3.77 15.79
C VAL A 115 -7.45 5.20 15.91
N ALA A 116 -7.76 6.05 14.92
CA ALA A 116 -7.15 7.38 14.78
C ALA A 116 -7.44 8.31 15.96
N ARG A 117 -8.72 8.41 16.37
CA ARG A 117 -9.17 9.36 17.40
C ARG A 117 -8.93 8.85 18.82
N LYS A 118 -9.64 7.78 19.22
CA LYS A 118 -9.60 7.22 20.58
C LYS A 118 -9.07 5.77 20.54
N PRO A 119 -7.75 5.55 20.51
CA PRO A 119 -7.19 4.20 20.46
C PRO A 119 -7.64 3.39 21.68
N LYS A 120 -7.92 2.10 21.48
CA LYS A 120 -8.41 1.21 22.52
C LYS A 120 -7.25 0.60 23.33
N CYS A 121 -6.43 1.46 23.95
CA CYS A 121 -5.22 1.04 24.67
C CYS A 121 -5.50 0.05 25.81
N GLU A 122 -6.68 0.13 26.45
CA GLU A 122 -7.08 -0.77 27.54
C GLU A 122 -7.16 -2.26 27.13
N ILE A 123 -7.48 -2.54 25.88
CA ILE A 123 -7.60 -3.91 25.35
C ILE A 123 -6.47 -4.25 24.36
N CYS A 124 -5.48 -3.36 24.25
CA CYS A 124 -4.38 -3.54 23.32
C CYS A 124 -3.35 -4.50 23.91
N GLY A 125 -3.10 -5.62 23.23
CA GLY A 125 -2.08 -6.60 23.65
C GLY A 125 -0.62 -6.16 23.44
N LEU A 126 -0.39 -4.93 22.96
CA LEU A 126 0.93 -4.33 22.69
C LEU A 126 1.24 -3.18 23.64
N ARG A 127 0.59 -3.16 24.81
CA ARG A 127 0.72 -2.09 25.80
C ARG A 127 2.06 -2.15 26.52
#